data_AF-A0A1X2ILU7-F1
#
_entry.id   AF-A0A1X2ILU7-F1
#
_cell.length_a   1.000
_cell.length_b   1.000
_cell.length_c   1.000
_cell.angle_alpha   90.00
_cell.angle_beta   90.00
_cell.angle_gamma   90.00
#
_symmetry.space_group_name_H-M   'P 1'
#
loop_
_entity.id
_entity.type
_entity.pdbx_description
1 polymer ?
#
loop_
_entity_poly.entity_id
_entity_poly.type
_entity_poly.pdbx_seq_one_letter_code
_entity_poly.pdbx_strand_id
1 'polypeptide(L)'
;MAWGGNDGAVERWIKQLEENDPKLVSLHILSFRPISTLELSRIFKAVAGNTVLKELYCSGHGLDRNAMEQLSEALTLNDTLELLNIGNTTLGQDQALLSIFCEGLAVNEGLKTLDLENKGLGQQPEALSLLVKSIQQHPTIQHVYLGRNELDDLTVGALAQWLTTATCSPTSSLRCLRLNMNSIGREGAHVLAKALADSDKHSSLVGSGLTELDLSENPLMDGAGPLANQIVTRCSSLHTLKLMNVCTPSELDDDLELPPPTMDSEEVERALESRNQAELEKASPLGNALMDAVCQGLKARGECNTLQSIWLDQNGIESCGLSLLDQHTTGLKELHLRGNRIDDTGANYLARCESLQHVELGANNIGCDGLATLLGTNSLTYVGLFSNPINGFSQDQDGGKVELPRFKNSQIQSLDIGGCGISLSDVEAMARMLLDDGLPNLTLLEMGGNVEDKDMESWELVMNELKERRPDIHIAWRRLAKEMDSNKPPFIK
;
A
#
# COMPACT_ATOMS: atom_id res chain seq x y z
N MET A 1 -9.69 37.08 0.96
CA MET A 1 -9.21 35.90 0.22
C MET A 1 -10.33 35.45 -0.69
N ALA A 2 -10.14 35.56 -2.01
CA ALA A 2 -11.14 35.22 -3.01
C ALA A 2 -10.91 33.78 -3.48
N TRP A 3 -11.61 32.83 -2.86
CA TRP A 3 -11.77 31.47 -3.33
C TRP A 3 -13.27 31.18 -3.24
N GLY A 4 -13.94 30.90 -4.37
CA GLY A 4 -15.29 30.34 -4.32
C GLY A 4 -16.36 30.91 -5.26
N GLY A 5 -15.99 31.67 -6.31
CA GLY A 5 -16.88 31.88 -7.46
C GLY A 5 -16.62 30.82 -8.52
N ASN A 6 -17.66 30.17 -9.07
CA ASN A 6 -17.52 29.33 -10.26
C ASN A 6 -17.34 30.27 -11.47
N ASP A 7 -16.15 30.83 -11.65
CA ASP A 7 -15.78 31.87 -12.64
C ASP A 7 -15.88 31.37 -14.10
N GLY A 8 -17.09 31.02 -14.54
CA GLY A 8 -17.39 30.49 -15.87
C GLY A 8 -16.60 29.21 -16.22
N ALA A 9 -16.01 28.52 -15.25
CA ALA A 9 -15.16 27.36 -15.54
C ALA A 9 -15.96 26.16 -16.03
N VAL A 10 -17.14 25.91 -15.48
CA VAL A 10 -18.04 24.86 -15.95
C VAL A 10 -18.43 25.08 -17.41
N GLU A 11 -18.82 26.31 -17.76
CA GLU A 11 -19.14 26.65 -19.16
C GLU A 11 -17.92 26.48 -20.08
N ARG A 12 -16.71 26.83 -19.61
CA ARG A 12 -15.48 26.60 -20.37
C ARG A 12 -15.22 25.11 -20.56
N TRP A 13 -15.37 24.28 -19.52
CA TRP A 13 -15.18 22.84 -19.63
C TRP A 13 -16.20 22.21 -20.57
N ILE A 14 -17.49 22.54 -20.43
CA ILE A 14 -18.54 22.06 -21.33
C ILE A 14 -18.20 22.43 -22.77
N LYS A 15 -17.82 23.68 -23.03
CA LYS A 15 -17.41 24.12 -24.36
C LYS A 15 -16.20 23.34 -24.89
N GLN A 16 -15.17 23.16 -24.07
CA GLN A 16 -13.98 22.39 -24.46
C GLN A 16 -14.29 20.92 -24.73
N LEU A 17 -15.21 20.32 -23.97
CA LEU A 17 -15.68 18.95 -24.18
C LEU A 17 -16.48 18.84 -25.49
N GLU A 18 -17.40 19.77 -25.74
CA GLU A 18 -18.19 19.81 -26.98
C GLU A 18 -17.33 20.07 -28.22
N GLU A 19 -16.30 20.91 -28.11
CA GLU A 19 -15.37 21.24 -29.20
C GLU A 19 -14.26 20.20 -29.39
N ASN A 20 -14.21 19.15 -28.57
CA ASN A 20 -13.12 18.15 -28.56
C ASN A 20 -11.74 18.82 -28.47
N ASP A 21 -11.55 19.74 -27.52
CA ASP A 21 -10.28 20.43 -27.31
C ASP A 21 -9.16 19.40 -27.07
N PRO A 22 -8.15 19.29 -27.96
CA PRO A 22 -7.08 18.30 -27.87
C PRO A 22 -6.23 18.43 -26.61
N LYS A 23 -6.35 19.54 -25.87
CA LYS A 23 -5.64 19.76 -24.60
C LYS A 23 -6.38 19.20 -23.40
N LEU A 24 -7.69 18.95 -23.49
CA LEU A 24 -8.52 18.47 -22.38
C LEU A 24 -8.55 16.94 -22.35
N VAL A 25 -7.40 16.33 -22.08
CA VAL A 25 -7.26 14.87 -21.97
C VAL A 25 -7.71 14.38 -20.59
N SER A 26 -7.60 15.22 -19.56
CA SER A 26 -7.97 14.88 -18.18
C SER A 26 -8.68 16.06 -17.52
N LEU A 27 -9.81 15.79 -16.87
CA LEU A 27 -10.62 16.79 -16.18
C LEU A 27 -10.73 16.45 -14.69
N HIS A 28 -10.15 17.30 -13.84
CA HIS A 28 -10.19 17.18 -12.39
C HIS A 28 -11.09 18.24 -11.78
N ILE A 29 -12.18 17.79 -11.19
CA ILE A 29 -13.11 18.59 -10.41
C ILE A 29 -12.91 18.24 -8.94
N LEU A 30 -12.23 19.13 -8.23
CA LEU A 30 -11.90 18.97 -6.82
C LEU A 30 -13.15 19.07 -5.94
N SER A 31 -13.26 18.24 -4.90
CA SER A 31 -14.43 18.15 -4.01
C SER A 31 -14.81 19.45 -3.30
N PHE A 32 -13.84 20.34 -3.05
CA PHE A 32 -14.09 21.65 -2.45
C PHE A 32 -14.56 22.70 -3.45
N ARG A 33 -14.66 22.36 -4.74
CA ARG A 33 -15.22 23.24 -5.77
C ARG A 33 -16.73 23.03 -5.82
N PRO A 34 -17.56 24.03 -5.48
CA PRO A 34 -19.01 23.85 -5.50
C PRO A 34 -19.49 23.71 -6.94
N ILE A 35 -20.10 22.57 -7.25
CA ILE A 35 -20.78 22.29 -8.52
C ILE A 35 -22.15 21.70 -8.22
N SER A 36 -23.17 22.21 -8.90
CA SER A 36 -24.53 21.70 -8.80
C SER A 36 -24.72 20.41 -9.61
N THR A 37 -25.71 19.60 -9.24
CA THR A 37 -26.07 18.39 -10.00
C THR A 37 -26.48 18.72 -11.44
N LEU A 38 -27.11 19.88 -11.67
CA LEU A 38 -27.45 20.38 -13.00
C LEU A 38 -26.20 20.64 -13.86
N GLU A 39 -25.19 21.30 -13.30
CA GLU A 39 -23.91 21.52 -13.99
C GLU A 39 -23.21 20.18 -14.30
N LEU A 40 -23.20 19.23 -13.36
CA LEU A 40 -22.66 17.88 -13.61
C LEU A 40 -23.41 17.15 -14.73
N SER A 41 -24.75 17.23 -14.75
CA SER A 41 -25.55 16.63 -15.83
C SER A 41 -25.16 17.16 -17.20
N ARG A 42 -24.83 18.46 -17.30
CA ARG A 42 -24.39 19.10 -18.56
C ARG A 42 -22.99 18.66 -18.94
N ILE A 43 -22.10 18.50 -17.96
CA ILE A 43 -20.76 17.95 -18.19
C ILE A 43 -20.86 16.52 -18.72
N PHE A 44 -21.62 15.64 -18.07
CA PHE A 44 -21.78 14.25 -18.52
C PHE A 44 -22.37 14.17 -19.92
N LYS A 45 -23.37 15.00 -20.22
CA LYS A 45 -23.92 15.13 -21.57
C LYS A 45 -22.87 15.52 -22.62
N ALA A 46 -21.97 16.45 -22.28
CA ALA A 46 -20.88 16.83 -23.17
C ALA A 46 -19.84 15.72 -23.33
N VAL A 47 -19.57 14.95 -22.26
CA VAL A 47 -18.67 13.78 -22.30
C VAL A 47 -19.20 12.69 -23.23
N ALA A 48 -20.52 12.49 -23.33
CA ALA A 48 -21.12 11.45 -24.18
C ALA A 48 -20.65 11.49 -25.65
N GLY A 49 -20.40 12.69 -26.20
CA GLY A 49 -19.93 12.88 -27.57
C GLY A 49 -18.44 13.24 -27.69
N ASN A 50 -17.71 13.26 -26.58
CA ASN A 50 -16.32 13.69 -26.56
C ASN A 50 -15.35 12.56 -26.92
N THR A 51 -14.39 12.83 -27.79
CA THR A 51 -13.43 11.85 -28.32
C THR A 51 -11.98 12.13 -27.91
N VAL A 52 -11.76 12.95 -26.89
CA VAL A 52 -10.43 13.35 -26.41
C VAL A 52 -10.19 13.05 -24.94
N LEU A 53 -11.21 13.26 -24.09
CA LEU A 53 -11.15 13.11 -22.66
C LEU A 53 -10.98 11.64 -22.30
N LYS A 54 -9.86 11.33 -21.63
CA LYS A 54 -9.52 10.00 -21.15
C LYS A 54 -9.80 9.81 -19.66
N GLU A 55 -9.74 10.87 -18.89
CA GLU A 55 -9.84 10.80 -17.43
C GLU A 55 -10.82 11.83 -16.88
N LEU A 56 -11.77 11.37 -16.06
CA LEU A 56 -12.73 12.22 -15.38
C LEU A 56 -12.70 11.96 -13.88
N TYR A 57 -12.25 12.96 -13.12
CA TYR A 57 -12.28 12.97 -11.66
C TYR A 57 -13.29 13.98 -11.16
N CYS A 58 -14.35 13.52 -10.51
CA CYS A 58 -15.34 14.36 -9.85
C CYS A 58 -15.87 13.76 -8.54
N SER A 59 -15.05 12.97 -7.82
CA SER A 59 -15.38 12.53 -6.45
C SER A 59 -15.62 13.71 -5.50
N GLY A 60 -16.49 13.48 -4.52
CA GLY A 60 -16.91 14.44 -3.51
C GLY A 60 -18.17 15.24 -3.87
N HIS A 61 -18.74 15.02 -5.06
CA HIS A 61 -19.96 15.70 -5.49
C HIS A 61 -21.16 14.76 -5.42
N GLY A 62 -22.27 15.26 -4.85
CA GLY A 62 -23.54 14.54 -4.87
C GLY A 62 -24.08 14.43 -6.29
N LEU A 63 -24.75 13.32 -6.57
CA LEU A 63 -25.41 13.05 -7.85
C LEU A 63 -26.90 12.85 -7.58
N ASP A 64 -27.74 13.50 -8.38
CA ASP A 64 -29.18 13.20 -8.42
C ASP A 64 -29.48 12.25 -9.59
N ARG A 65 -30.76 11.85 -9.70
CA ARG A 65 -31.22 10.95 -10.75
C ARG A 65 -30.92 11.47 -12.15
N ASN A 66 -31.13 12.76 -12.41
CA ASN A 66 -30.92 13.34 -13.74
C ASN A 66 -29.42 13.35 -14.11
N ALA A 67 -28.55 13.74 -13.18
CA ALA A 67 -27.11 13.66 -13.39
C ALA A 67 -26.65 12.22 -13.64
N MET A 68 -27.19 11.25 -12.90
CA MET A 68 -26.84 9.84 -13.06
C MET A 68 -27.34 9.23 -14.39
N GLU A 69 -28.55 9.59 -14.83
CA GLU A 69 -29.09 9.18 -16.13
C GLU A 69 -28.23 9.73 -17.28
N GLN A 70 -27.79 10.99 -17.19
CA GLN A 70 -26.87 11.58 -18.18
C GLN A 70 -25.48 10.93 -18.14
N LEU A 71 -24.99 10.53 -16.97
CA LEU A 71 -23.75 9.78 -16.87
C LEU A 71 -23.88 8.38 -17.50
N SER A 72 -24.97 7.68 -17.23
CA SER A 72 -25.23 6.35 -17.81
C SER A 72 -25.32 6.39 -19.33
N GLU A 73 -25.99 7.41 -19.88
CA GLU A 73 -26.02 7.68 -21.31
C GLU A 73 -24.62 8.00 -21.86
N ALA A 74 -23.84 8.82 -21.14
CA ALA A 74 -22.46 9.12 -21.52
C ALA A 74 -21.58 7.88 -21.55
N LEU A 75 -21.69 6.99 -20.57
CA LEU A 75 -20.98 5.72 -20.55
C LEU A 75 -21.40 4.78 -21.68
N THR A 76 -22.68 4.81 -22.07
CA THR A 76 -23.16 3.97 -23.16
C THR A 76 -22.62 4.43 -24.52
N LEU A 77 -22.44 5.74 -24.71
CA LEU A 77 -22.04 6.33 -25.99
C LEU A 77 -20.54 6.54 -26.12
N ASN A 78 -19.85 6.76 -25.00
CA ASN A 78 -18.44 7.13 -24.99
C ASN A 78 -17.53 5.90 -24.91
N ASP A 79 -16.65 5.74 -25.89
CA ASP A 79 -15.63 4.68 -25.96
C ASP A 79 -14.21 5.20 -25.68
N THR A 80 -14.06 6.50 -25.43
CA THR A 80 -12.76 7.16 -25.30
C THR A 80 -12.30 7.31 -23.84
N LEU A 81 -13.25 7.43 -22.92
CA LEU A 81 -12.98 7.60 -21.50
C LEU A 81 -12.38 6.30 -20.95
N GLU A 82 -11.18 6.40 -20.37
CA GLU A 82 -10.41 5.27 -19.85
C GLU A 82 -10.49 5.19 -18.31
N LEU A 83 -10.69 6.32 -17.62
CA LEU A 83 -10.77 6.41 -16.16
C LEU A 83 -11.96 7.24 -15.69
N LEU A 84 -12.71 6.68 -14.73
CA LEU A 84 -13.85 7.34 -14.09
C LEU A 84 -13.74 7.30 -12.57
N ASN A 85 -13.87 8.48 -11.95
CA ASN A 85 -13.95 8.68 -10.50
C ASN A 85 -15.10 9.66 -10.20
N ILE A 86 -16.17 9.20 -9.54
CA ILE A 86 -17.43 9.96 -9.41
C ILE A 86 -18.09 9.80 -8.05
N GLY A 87 -19.00 10.71 -7.71
CA GLY A 87 -19.91 10.57 -6.57
C GLY A 87 -19.32 11.01 -5.22
N ASN A 88 -20.17 11.06 -4.21
CA ASN A 88 -19.81 11.34 -2.83
C ASN A 88 -19.98 10.08 -1.97
N THR A 89 -19.85 10.22 -0.65
CA THR A 89 -19.98 9.14 0.32
C THR A 89 -21.38 8.49 0.37
N THR A 90 -22.39 9.08 -0.29
CA THR A 90 -23.76 8.57 -0.29
C THR A 90 -24.13 7.82 -1.58
N LEU A 91 -23.20 7.69 -2.54
CA LEU A 91 -23.48 7.06 -3.83
C LEU A 91 -23.98 5.62 -3.68
N GLY A 92 -23.36 4.84 -2.79
CA GLY A 92 -23.74 3.45 -2.52
C GLY A 92 -25.00 3.28 -1.68
N GLN A 93 -25.51 4.35 -1.05
CA GLN A 93 -26.72 4.30 -0.22
C GLN A 93 -28.01 4.33 -1.07
N ASP A 94 -27.97 4.93 -2.26
CA ASP A 94 -29.12 4.99 -3.16
C ASP A 94 -29.01 3.91 -4.24
N GLN A 95 -29.69 2.79 -3.99
CA GLN A 95 -29.73 1.65 -4.91
C GLN A 95 -30.28 2.03 -6.30
N ALA A 96 -31.22 2.99 -6.38
CA ALA A 96 -31.80 3.37 -7.65
C ALA A 96 -30.81 4.16 -8.51
N LEU A 97 -30.02 5.05 -7.91
CA LEU A 97 -28.93 5.74 -8.60
C LEU A 97 -27.84 4.76 -9.02
N LEU A 98 -27.44 3.85 -8.13
CA LEU A 98 -26.40 2.88 -8.44
C LEU A 98 -26.83 1.91 -9.55
N SER A 99 -28.10 1.53 -9.62
CA SER A 99 -28.62 0.70 -10.72
C SER A 99 -28.46 1.39 -12.08
N ILE A 100 -28.82 2.67 -12.18
CA ILE A 100 -28.70 3.46 -13.42
C ILE A 100 -27.22 3.55 -13.85
N PHE A 101 -26.33 3.76 -12.89
CA PHE A 101 -24.89 3.75 -13.13
C PHE A 101 -24.41 2.39 -13.65
N CYS A 102 -24.80 1.30 -12.99
CA CYS A 102 -24.41 -0.07 -13.35
C CYS A 102 -24.92 -0.48 -14.73
N GLU A 103 -26.09 0.01 -15.17
CA GLU A 103 -26.63 -0.24 -16.51
C GLU A 103 -25.74 0.34 -17.61
N GLY A 104 -25.33 1.61 -17.47
CA GLY A 104 -24.44 2.27 -18.43
C GLY A 104 -23.02 1.68 -18.39
N LEU A 105 -22.53 1.33 -17.19
CA LEU A 105 -21.23 0.70 -17.00
C LEU A 105 -21.16 -0.69 -17.68
N ALA A 106 -22.22 -1.50 -17.61
CA ALA A 106 -22.21 -2.86 -18.16
C ALA A 106 -22.07 -2.90 -19.69
N VAL A 107 -22.51 -1.83 -20.38
CA VAL A 107 -22.46 -1.71 -21.85
C VAL A 107 -21.18 -1.06 -22.33
N ASN A 108 -20.49 -0.31 -21.48
CA ASN A 108 -19.30 0.44 -21.88
C ASN A 108 -18.15 -0.50 -22.32
N GLU A 109 -17.42 -0.09 -23.35
CA GLU A 109 -16.29 -0.86 -23.90
C GLU A 109 -14.95 -0.09 -23.83
N GLY A 110 -14.96 1.15 -23.32
CA GLY A 110 -13.78 2.02 -23.30
C GLY A 110 -13.06 2.06 -21.94
N LEU A 111 -13.81 2.00 -20.84
CA LEU A 111 -13.30 2.17 -19.49
C LEU A 111 -12.33 1.05 -19.12
N LYS A 112 -11.21 1.46 -18.52
CA LYS A 112 -10.16 0.58 -18.00
C LYS A 112 -10.02 0.70 -16.50
N THR A 113 -10.26 1.89 -15.94
CA THR A 113 -10.11 2.17 -14.51
C THR A 113 -11.40 2.75 -13.94
N LEU A 114 -11.93 2.08 -12.92
CA LEU A 114 -13.06 2.54 -12.15
C LEU A 114 -12.64 2.77 -10.70
N ASP A 115 -12.69 4.03 -10.29
CA ASP A 115 -12.37 4.43 -8.93
C ASP A 115 -13.65 4.88 -8.19
N LEU A 116 -14.06 4.02 -7.26
CA LEU A 116 -15.19 4.26 -6.37
C LEU A 116 -14.72 4.23 -4.91
N GLU A 117 -13.48 4.68 -4.63
CA GLU A 117 -13.00 4.81 -3.26
C GLU A 117 -13.89 5.79 -2.48
N ASN A 118 -14.28 5.44 -1.25
CA ASN A 118 -15.09 6.30 -0.38
C ASN A 118 -16.42 6.75 -1.00
N LYS A 119 -17.25 5.77 -1.36
CA LYS A 119 -18.57 5.94 -1.98
C LYS A 119 -19.70 5.27 -1.20
N GLY A 120 -19.40 4.72 -0.03
CA GLY A 120 -20.40 4.10 0.86
C GLY A 120 -21.03 2.83 0.28
N LEU A 121 -20.28 2.05 -0.52
CA LEU A 121 -20.79 0.84 -1.18
C LEU A 121 -21.11 -0.30 -0.21
N GLY A 122 -20.53 -0.31 0.99
CA GLY A 122 -20.78 -1.30 2.04
C GLY A 122 -21.99 -1.00 2.92
N GLN A 123 -22.57 0.21 2.83
CA GLN A 123 -23.74 0.59 3.64
C GLN A 123 -25.02 -0.21 3.29
N GLN A 124 -25.06 -0.81 2.10
CA GLN A 124 -26.18 -1.62 1.62
C GLN A 124 -25.64 -2.92 1.01
N PRO A 125 -26.15 -4.10 1.40
CA PRO A 125 -25.60 -5.38 0.95
C PRO A 125 -25.80 -5.63 -0.55
N GLU A 126 -26.84 -5.07 -1.15
CA GLU A 126 -27.13 -5.21 -2.58
C GLU A 126 -26.26 -4.30 -3.46
N ALA A 127 -25.72 -3.20 -2.92
CA ALA A 127 -25.01 -2.20 -3.71
C ALA A 127 -23.76 -2.80 -4.38
N LEU A 128 -22.91 -3.45 -3.59
CA LEU A 128 -21.72 -4.15 -4.09
C LEU A 128 -22.10 -5.29 -5.05
N SER A 129 -23.18 -6.01 -4.76
CA SER A 129 -23.66 -7.12 -5.60
C SER A 129 -24.10 -6.65 -7.00
N LEU A 130 -24.73 -5.48 -7.11
CA LEU A 130 -25.10 -4.87 -8.39
C LEU A 130 -23.86 -4.44 -9.18
N LEU A 131 -22.92 -3.79 -8.50
CA LEU A 131 -21.67 -3.32 -9.11
C LEU A 131 -20.84 -4.49 -9.65
N VAL A 132 -20.66 -5.55 -8.85
CA VAL A 132 -19.92 -6.75 -9.26
C VAL A 132 -20.54 -7.40 -10.50
N LYS A 133 -21.88 -7.52 -10.56
CA LYS A 133 -22.56 -8.09 -11.74
C LYS A 133 -22.33 -7.26 -13.00
N SER A 134 -22.34 -5.94 -12.88
CA SER A 134 -22.06 -5.02 -14.00
C SER A 134 -20.60 -5.15 -14.47
N ILE A 135 -19.64 -5.14 -13.55
CA ILE A 135 -18.21 -5.26 -13.87
C ILE A 135 -17.88 -6.63 -14.49
N GLN A 136 -18.52 -7.71 -14.05
CA GLN A 136 -18.32 -9.04 -14.63
C GLN A 136 -18.75 -9.13 -16.11
N GLN A 137 -19.64 -8.26 -16.56
CA GLN A 137 -20.06 -8.17 -17.96
C GLN A 137 -19.16 -7.22 -18.77
N HIS A 138 -18.44 -6.32 -18.09
CA HIS A 138 -17.63 -5.30 -18.74
C HIS A 138 -16.39 -5.92 -19.40
N PRO A 139 -16.15 -5.66 -20.71
CA PRO A 139 -15.06 -6.33 -21.44
C PRO A 139 -13.67 -5.80 -21.08
N THR A 140 -13.52 -4.51 -20.77
CA THR A 140 -12.21 -3.83 -20.71
C THR A 140 -11.72 -3.35 -19.34
N ILE A 141 -12.52 -3.42 -18.27
CA ILE A 141 -12.09 -2.95 -16.94
C ILE A 141 -10.91 -3.76 -16.41
N GLN A 142 -9.80 -3.07 -16.13
CA GLN A 142 -8.55 -3.64 -15.63
C GLN A 142 -8.28 -3.25 -14.18
N HIS A 143 -8.66 -2.04 -13.77
CA HIS A 143 -8.37 -1.51 -12.44
C HIS A 143 -9.66 -1.11 -11.75
N VAL A 144 -9.91 -1.66 -10.55
CA VAL A 144 -11.06 -1.28 -9.73
C VAL A 144 -10.60 -0.94 -8.32
N TYR A 145 -10.94 0.27 -7.86
CA TYR A 145 -10.63 0.75 -6.52
C TYR A 145 -11.92 0.90 -5.72
N LEU A 146 -12.03 0.10 -4.67
CA LEU A 146 -13.18 0.03 -3.76
C LEU A 146 -12.74 0.28 -2.31
N GLY A 147 -11.60 0.95 -2.09
CA GLY A 147 -11.16 1.26 -0.75
C GLY A 147 -12.11 2.19 0.00
N ARG A 148 -12.07 2.18 1.34
CA ARG A 148 -12.84 3.13 2.19
C ARG A 148 -14.35 3.09 1.95
N ASN A 149 -14.91 1.93 1.63
CA ASN A 149 -16.33 1.78 1.33
C ASN A 149 -17.14 1.12 2.45
N GLU A 150 -16.50 0.83 3.60
CA GLU A 150 -17.12 0.14 4.74
C GLU A 150 -17.68 -1.23 4.34
N LEU A 151 -16.98 -1.94 3.43
CA LEU A 151 -17.37 -3.30 3.03
C LEU A 151 -17.12 -4.26 4.18
N ASP A 152 -18.16 -4.94 4.64
CA ASP A 152 -18.14 -5.85 5.77
C ASP A 152 -18.24 -7.34 5.38
N ASP A 153 -18.30 -8.22 6.39
CA ASP A 153 -18.45 -9.66 6.23
C ASP A 153 -19.76 -10.09 5.54
N LEU A 154 -20.79 -9.25 5.54
CA LEU A 154 -22.08 -9.53 4.91
C LEU A 154 -22.03 -9.23 3.41
N THR A 155 -21.34 -8.14 3.03
CA THR A 155 -21.24 -7.68 1.64
C THR A 155 -20.19 -8.46 0.84
N VAL A 156 -19.17 -9.04 1.49
CA VAL A 156 -18.03 -9.73 0.87
C VAL A 156 -18.41 -10.97 0.04
N GLY A 157 -19.60 -11.54 0.22
CA GLY A 157 -20.06 -12.69 -0.56
C GLY A 157 -20.08 -12.44 -2.09
N ALA A 158 -20.37 -11.21 -2.51
CA ALA A 158 -20.29 -10.82 -3.92
C ALA A 158 -18.82 -10.72 -4.40
N LEU A 159 -17.92 -10.23 -3.54
CA LEU A 159 -16.48 -10.17 -3.83
C LEU A 159 -15.87 -11.56 -3.98
N ALA A 160 -16.30 -12.53 -3.16
CA ALA A 160 -15.87 -13.92 -3.27
C ALA A 160 -16.16 -14.49 -4.67
N GLN A 161 -17.38 -14.31 -5.17
CA GLN A 161 -17.74 -14.75 -6.53
C GLN A 161 -16.90 -14.04 -7.59
N TRP A 162 -16.68 -12.73 -7.42
CA TRP A 162 -15.88 -11.95 -8.34
C TRP A 162 -14.43 -12.40 -8.39
N LEU A 163 -13.77 -12.57 -7.24
CA LEU A 163 -12.39 -13.05 -7.15
C LEU A 163 -12.22 -14.42 -7.80
N THR A 164 -13.14 -15.36 -7.58
CA THR A 164 -13.13 -16.66 -8.26
C THR A 164 -13.26 -16.51 -9.78
N THR A 165 -14.15 -15.64 -10.27
CA THR A 165 -14.26 -15.40 -11.73
C THR A 165 -13.04 -14.69 -12.31
N ALA A 166 -12.46 -13.73 -11.60
CA ALA A 166 -11.32 -12.95 -12.06
C ALA A 166 -10.01 -13.76 -12.08
N THR A 167 -9.91 -14.80 -11.24
CA THR A 167 -8.75 -15.68 -11.17
C THR A 167 -8.83 -16.86 -12.14
N CYS A 168 -10.04 -17.33 -12.47
CA CYS A 168 -10.21 -18.52 -13.31
C CYS A 168 -10.66 -18.22 -14.75
N SER A 169 -11.26 -17.07 -15.03
CA SER A 169 -11.80 -16.78 -16.37
C SER A 169 -10.78 -16.12 -17.29
N PRO A 170 -10.48 -16.69 -18.48
CA PRO A 170 -9.62 -16.06 -19.47
C PRO A 170 -10.24 -14.80 -20.08
N THR A 171 -11.53 -14.57 -19.86
CA THR A 171 -12.24 -13.37 -20.33
C THR A 171 -12.13 -12.21 -19.36
N SER A 172 -11.60 -12.41 -18.15
CA SER A 172 -11.48 -11.31 -17.19
C SER A 172 -10.32 -10.39 -17.59
N SER A 173 -10.66 -9.12 -17.82
CA SER A 173 -9.69 -8.05 -18.02
C SER A 173 -9.11 -7.53 -16.71
N LEU A 174 -9.63 -7.94 -15.55
CA LEU A 174 -9.18 -7.43 -14.25
C LEU A 174 -7.69 -7.73 -14.00
N ARG A 175 -6.95 -6.70 -13.59
CA ARG A 175 -5.51 -6.71 -13.28
C ARG A 175 -5.24 -6.17 -11.88
N CYS A 176 -5.98 -5.18 -11.42
CA CYS A 176 -5.79 -4.57 -10.11
C CYS A 176 -7.14 -4.47 -9.39
N LEU A 177 -7.18 -4.98 -8.17
CA LEU A 177 -8.32 -4.82 -7.27
C LEU A 177 -7.81 -4.29 -5.93
N ARG A 178 -8.30 -3.10 -5.56
CA ARG A 178 -8.00 -2.49 -4.25
C ARG A 178 -9.24 -2.47 -3.38
N LEU A 179 -9.15 -3.13 -2.24
CA LEU A 179 -10.17 -3.26 -1.21
C LEU A 179 -9.66 -2.70 0.12
N ASN A 180 -8.62 -1.86 0.10
CA ASN A 180 -7.97 -1.36 1.30
C ASN A 180 -8.88 -0.47 2.16
N MET A 181 -8.68 -0.44 3.47
CA MET A 181 -9.46 0.38 4.40
C MET A 181 -10.96 0.07 4.32
N ASN A 182 -11.33 -1.20 4.44
CA ASN A 182 -12.71 -1.64 4.56
C ASN A 182 -12.89 -2.39 5.89
N SER A 183 -14.09 -2.89 6.14
CA SER A 183 -14.46 -3.56 7.39
C SER A 183 -14.56 -5.08 7.20
N ILE A 184 -13.79 -5.66 6.28
CA ILE A 184 -13.79 -7.11 6.03
C ILE A 184 -13.12 -7.79 7.23
N GLY A 185 -13.94 -8.49 8.00
CA GLY A 185 -13.60 -9.17 9.23
C GLY A 185 -13.07 -10.59 9.02
N ARG A 186 -12.94 -11.29 10.16
CA ARG A 186 -12.62 -12.71 10.24
C ARG A 186 -13.51 -13.55 9.32
N GLU A 187 -14.83 -13.40 9.40
CA GLU A 187 -15.75 -14.31 8.70
C GLU A 187 -15.68 -14.07 7.19
N GLY A 188 -15.57 -12.82 6.76
CA GLY A 188 -15.42 -12.45 5.37
C GLY A 188 -14.11 -12.97 4.78
N ALA A 189 -13.01 -12.89 5.52
CA ALA A 189 -11.75 -13.48 5.10
C ALA A 189 -11.84 -15.01 4.87
N HIS A 190 -12.55 -15.72 5.75
CA HIS A 190 -12.81 -17.16 5.58
C HIS A 190 -13.71 -17.46 4.37
N VAL A 191 -14.73 -16.64 4.11
CA VAL A 191 -15.59 -16.75 2.93
C VAL A 191 -14.78 -16.57 1.65
N LEU A 192 -13.91 -15.56 1.58
CA LEU A 192 -13.00 -15.33 0.46
C LEU A 192 -12.03 -16.51 0.27
N ALA A 193 -11.44 -16.99 1.36
CA ALA A 193 -10.51 -18.12 1.32
C ALA A 193 -11.19 -19.38 0.79
N LYS A 194 -12.41 -19.66 1.25
CA LYS A 194 -13.21 -20.80 0.80
C LYS A 194 -13.58 -20.69 -0.67
N ALA A 195 -14.01 -19.51 -1.13
CA ALA A 195 -14.36 -19.28 -2.54
C ALA A 195 -13.17 -19.51 -3.48
N LEU A 196 -11.96 -19.11 -3.06
CA LEU A 196 -10.72 -19.39 -3.78
C LEU A 196 -10.33 -20.88 -3.70
N ALA A 197 -10.57 -21.54 -2.58
CA ALA A 197 -10.29 -22.97 -2.43
C ALA A 197 -11.20 -23.85 -3.31
N ASP A 198 -12.48 -23.49 -3.39
CA ASP A 198 -13.51 -24.16 -4.18
C ASP A 198 -13.37 -23.85 -5.70
N SER A 199 -12.61 -22.82 -6.06
CA SER A 199 -12.26 -22.55 -7.46
C SER A 199 -11.44 -23.72 -8.04
N ASP A 200 -11.92 -24.26 -9.16
CA ASP A 200 -11.61 -25.61 -9.64
C ASP A 200 -10.10 -25.83 -9.91
N LYS A 201 -9.59 -27.03 -9.59
CA LYS A 201 -8.18 -27.43 -9.80
C LYS A 201 -7.78 -27.58 -11.27
N HIS A 202 -8.71 -27.38 -12.20
CA HIS A 202 -8.60 -27.78 -13.60
C HIS A 202 -8.25 -26.66 -14.59
N SER A 203 -8.14 -25.39 -14.16
CA SER A 203 -7.59 -24.38 -15.06
C SER A 203 -6.06 -24.43 -15.03
N SER A 204 -5.50 -25.37 -15.79
CA SER A 204 -4.12 -25.35 -16.31
C SER A 204 -3.85 -24.15 -17.25
N LEU A 205 -4.66 -23.10 -17.18
CA LEU A 205 -4.66 -22.01 -18.12
C LEU A 205 -3.92 -20.83 -17.52
N VAL A 206 -2.62 -20.85 -17.78
CA VAL A 206 -1.76 -19.66 -17.82
C VAL A 206 -2.37 -18.69 -18.84
N GLY A 207 -2.76 -17.49 -18.39
CA GLY A 207 -3.06 -16.39 -19.30
C GLY A 207 -4.17 -15.48 -18.79
N SER A 208 -3.78 -14.27 -18.40
CA SER A 208 -4.60 -13.14 -17.92
C SER A 208 -5.37 -13.36 -16.62
N GLY A 209 -4.78 -12.91 -15.51
CA GLY A 209 -5.44 -12.86 -14.21
C GLY A 209 -4.95 -11.66 -13.39
N LEU A 210 -5.54 -11.49 -12.21
CA LEU A 210 -5.23 -10.44 -11.26
C LEU A 210 -3.71 -10.33 -10.98
N THR A 211 -3.13 -9.15 -11.17
CA THR A 211 -1.71 -8.84 -10.97
C THR A 211 -1.43 -8.10 -9.66
N GLU A 212 -2.39 -7.32 -9.16
CA GLU A 212 -2.30 -6.62 -7.87
C GLU A 212 -3.60 -6.84 -7.09
N LEU A 213 -3.46 -7.26 -5.84
CA LEU A 213 -4.55 -7.34 -4.88
C LEU A 213 -4.13 -6.60 -3.60
N ASP A 214 -4.95 -5.63 -3.21
CA ASP A 214 -4.76 -4.89 -1.97
C ASP A 214 -5.95 -5.12 -1.03
N LEU A 215 -5.68 -5.75 0.11
CA LEU A 215 -6.63 -6.03 1.19
C LEU A 215 -6.19 -5.33 2.49
N SER A 216 -5.24 -4.39 2.40
CA SER A 216 -4.66 -3.72 3.57
C SER A 216 -5.71 -2.97 4.39
N GLU A 217 -5.47 -2.77 5.68
CA GLU A 217 -6.39 -2.04 6.57
C GLU A 217 -7.80 -2.67 6.55
N ASN A 218 -7.87 -4.00 6.63
CA ASN A 218 -9.09 -4.76 6.86
C ASN A 218 -8.86 -5.69 8.04
N PRO A 219 -9.78 -5.80 9.01
CA PRO A 219 -9.61 -6.65 10.20
C PRO A 219 -9.81 -8.14 9.89
N LEU A 220 -8.99 -8.71 9.02
CA LEU A 220 -9.06 -10.11 8.60
C LEU A 220 -8.76 -11.07 9.77
N MET A 221 -7.99 -10.61 10.76
CA MET A 221 -7.62 -11.34 11.97
C MET A 221 -7.00 -12.73 11.66
N ASP A 222 -7.50 -13.81 12.26
CA ASP A 222 -7.06 -15.18 11.98
C ASP A 222 -7.53 -15.73 10.63
N GLY A 223 -8.50 -15.07 9.97
CA GLY A 223 -8.87 -15.36 8.60
C GLY A 223 -7.84 -14.90 7.57
N ALA A 224 -6.92 -14.00 7.97
CA ALA A 224 -5.85 -13.50 7.12
C ALA A 224 -4.94 -14.63 6.59
N GLY A 225 -4.53 -15.56 7.45
CA GLY A 225 -3.66 -16.68 7.08
C GLY A 225 -4.28 -17.59 6.01
N PRO A 226 -5.45 -18.22 6.26
CA PRO A 226 -6.13 -19.04 5.27
C PRO A 226 -6.36 -18.32 3.93
N LEU A 227 -6.75 -17.04 3.98
CA LEU A 227 -6.96 -16.22 2.79
C LEU A 227 -5.66 -16.01 2.02
N ALA A 228 -4.59 -15.57 2.69
CA ALA A 228 -3.29 -15.33 2.06
C ALA A 228 -2.72 -16.61 1.42
N ASN A 229 -2.84 -17.77 2.09
CA ASN A 229 -2.42 -19.05 1.51
C ASN A 229 -3.16 -19.34 0.20
N GLN A 230 -4.49 -19.19 0.18
CA GLN A 230 -5.28 -19.42 -1.03
C GLN A 230 -4.97 -18.39 -2.13
N ILE A 231 -4.81 -17.11 -1.80
CA ILE A 231 -4.42 -16.09 -2.77
C ILE A 231 -3.09 -16.45 -3.42
N VAL A 232 -2.05 -16.72 -2.62
CA VAL A 232 -0.70 -17.02 -3.11
C VAL A 232 -0.67 -18.32 -3.93
N THR A 233 -1.41 -19.34 -3.49
CA THR A 233 -1.49 -20.64 -4.17
C THR A 233 -2.28 -20.59 -5.47
N ARG A 234 -3.38 -19.83 -5.53
CA ARG A 234 -4.35 -19.86 -6.64
C ARG A 234 -4.16 -18.74 -7.65
N CYS A 235 -3.70 -17.56 -7.24
CA CYS A 235 -3.54 -16.41 -8.12
C CYS A 235 -2.20 -16.46 -8.86
N SER A 236 -2.13 -17.32 -9.88
CA SER A 236 -0.91 -17.62 -10.65
C SER A 236 -0.37 -16.45 -11.50
N SER A 237 -1.12 -15.35 -11.64
CA SER A 237 -0.69 -14.13 -12.32
C SER A 237 -0.40 -12.97 -11.36
N LEU A 238 -0.53 -13.18 -10.05
CA LEU A 238 -0.34 -12.13 -9.05
C LEU A 238 1.13 -11.74 -8.97
N HIS A 239 1.41 -10.44 -9.07
CA HIS A 239 2.74 -9.83 -8.95
C HIS A 239 2.90 -9.09 -7.63
N THR A 240 1.82 -8.49 -7.13
CA THR A 240 1.81 -7.70 -5.90
C THR A 240 0.65 -8.10 -5.00
N LEU A 241 0.94 -8.41 -3.74
CA LEU A 241 -0.05 -8.67 -2.70
C LEU A 241 0.17 -7.72 -1.54
N LYS A 242 -0.86 -6.97 -1.15
CA LYS A 242 -0.81 -6.06 0.00
C LYS A 242 -1.81 -6.49 1.07
N LEU A 243 -1.26 -6.71 2.26
CA LEU A 243 -1.95 -7.18 3.46
C LEU A 243 -1.39 -6.41 4.65
N MET A 244 -1.27 -5.08 4.54
CA MET A 244 -0.79 -4.25 5.65
C MET A 244 -1.89 -4.11 6.71
N ASN A 245 -1.53 -4.18 7.99
CA ASN A 245 -2.45 -3.98 9.11
C ASN A 245 -3.75 -4.81 8.98
N VAL A 246 -3.63 -6.12 8.79
CA VAL A 246 -4.78 -7.03 8.65
C VAL A 246 -5.02 -7.95 9.85
N CYS A 247 -4.04 -8.06 10.72
CA CYS A 247 -4.10 -8.91 11.92
C CYS A 247 -4.56 -8.16 13.17
N THR A 248 -4.80 -6.86 13.08
CA THR A 248 -5.32 -6.02 14.15
C THR A 248 -6.85 -5.85 14.01
N PRO A 249 -7.60 -5.71 15.10
CA PRO A 249 -9.02 -5.36 15.04
C PRO A 249 -9.21 -3.93 14.45
N SER A 250 -10.28 -3.70 13.68
CA SER A 250 -10.51 -2.41 12.99
C SER A 250 -11.05 -1.33 13.91
N GLU A 251 -11.31 -1.65 15.17
CA GLU A 251 -11.83 -0.71 16.13
C GLU A 251 -10.83 -0.62 17.27
N LEU A 252 -10.33 0.61 17.46
CA LEU A 252 -10.25 1.22 18.79
C LEU A 252 -11.36 0.61 19.64
N ASP A 253 -11.05 -0.22 20.62
CA ASP A 253 -12.01 -0.59 21.65
C ASP A 253 -12.70 0.72 22.10
N ASP A 254 -13.99 0.90 21.76
CA ASP A 254 -14.83 2.03 22.21
C ASP A 254 -14.93 2.09 23.75
N ASP A 255 -14.46 1.04 24.44
CA ASP A 255 -14.36 0.92 25.88
C ASP A 255 -13.05 1.47 26.49
N LEU A 256 -12.11 1.99 25.69
CA LEU A 256 -10.82 2.47 26.19
C LEU A 256 -10.66 3.99 26.03
N GLU A 257 -10.72 4.67 27.18
CA GLU A 257 -10.58 6.12 27.33
C GLU A 257 -9.38 6.67 26.53
N LEU A 258 -9.65 7.57 25.57
CA LEU A 258 -8.61 8.41 25.00
C LEU A 258 -7.82 9.07 26.14
N PRO A 259 -6.49 9.19 26.05
CA PRO A 259 -5.71 9.85 27.08
C PRO A 259 -6.32 11.24 27.34
N PRO A 260 -6.57 11.59 28.61
CA PRO A 260 -7.32 12.78 28.94
C PRO A 260 -6.65 14.01 28.30
N PRO A 261 -7.43 14.99 27.80
CA PRO A 261 -6.91 16.17 27.11
C PRO A 261 -6.01 17.07 27.99
N THR A 262 -5.81 16.70 29.26
CA THR A 262 -4.92 17.35 30.23
C THR A 262 -3.50 16.80 30.25
N MET A 263 -3.22 15.67 29.58
CA MET A 263 -1.86 15.13 29.46
C MET A 263 -1.00 16.00 28.54
N ASP A 264 0.30 16.10 28.85
CA ASP A 264 1.24 16.74 27.95
C ASP A 264 1.50 15.87 26.71
N SER A 265 2.08 16.46 25.66
CA SER A 265 2.26 15.77 24.37
C SER A 265 3.15 14.54 24.46
N GLU A 266 4.14 14.52 25.36
CA GLU A 266 5.08 13.41 25.52
C GLU A 266 4.44 12.23 26.29
N GLU A 267 3.57 12.51 27.26
CA GLU A 267 2.76 11.51 27.95
C GLU A 267 1.73 10.86 27.02
N VAL A 268 1.08 11.66 26.17
CA VAL A 268 0.16 11.16 25.14
C VAL A 268 0.89 10.25 24.15
N GLU A 269 2.07 10.66 23.67
CA GLU A 269 2.88 9.87 22.75
C GLU A 269 3.28 8.52 23.36
N ARG A 270 3.82 8.52 24.58
CA ARG A 270 4.15 7.27 25.31
C ARG A 270 2.93 6.36 25.52
N ALA A 271 1.76 6.94 25.82
CA ALA A 271 0.54 6.17 26.00
C ALA A 271 0.07 5.52 24.69
N LEU A 272 0.15 6.25 23.58
CA LEU A 272 -0.19 5.74 22.25
C LEU A 272 0.81 4.68 21.77
N GLU A 273 2.11 4.88 22.01
CA GLU A 273 3.15 3.88 21.71
C GLU A 273 2.93 2.59 22.51
N SER A 274 2.71 2.70 23.81
CA SER A 274 2.41 1.54 24.66
C SER A 274 1.14 0.81 24.22
N ARG A 275 0.12 1.54 23.74
CA ARG A 275 -1.10 0.96 23.20
C ARG A 275 -0.84 0.20 21.91
N ASN A 276 -0.16 0.83 20.96
CA ASN A 276 0.18 0.21 19.68
C ASN A 276 1.02 -1.06 19.89
N GLN A 277 1.95 -1.03 20.85
CA GLN A 277 2.75 -2.18 21.22
C GLN A 277 1.88 -3.34 21.77
N ALA A 278 0.92 -3.03 22.65
CA ALA A 278 0.01 -4.05 23.19
C ALA A 278 -0.90 -4.67 22.12
N GLU A 279 -1.37 -3.86 21.16
CA GLU A 279 -2.13 -4.34 19.99
C GLU A 279 -1.29 -5.25 19.10
N LEU A 280 -0.05 -4.86 18.81
CA LEU A 280 0.91 -5.68 18.06
C LEU A 280 1.22 -7.00 18.77
N GLU A 281 1.36 -7.02 20.09
CA GLU A 281 1.56 -8.24 20.88
C GLU A 281 0.38 -9.21 20.78
N LYS A 282 -0.86 -8.69 20.80
CA LYS A 282 -2.06 -9.51 20.56
C LYS A 282 -2.12 -10.02 19.12
N ALA A 283 -1.67 -9.22 18.16
CA ALA A 283 -1.65 -9.57 16.74
C ALA A 283 -0.55 -10.59 16.40
N SER A 284 0.53 -10.69 17.18
CA SER A 284 1.69 -11.53 16.83
C SER A 284 1.41 -12.99 16.48
N PRO A 285 0.56 -13.73 17.21
CA PRO A 285 0.18 -15.09 16.80
C PRO A 285 -0.49 -15.12 15.42
N LEU A 286 -1.30 -14.11 15.11
CA LEU A 286 -2.01 -13.97 13.84
C LEU A 286 -1.06 -13.55 12.72
N GLY A 287 -0.17 -12.58 12.97
CA GLY A 287 0.86 -12.15 12.04
C GLY A 287 1.82 -13.27 11.67
N ASN A 288 2.28 -14.05 12.65
CA ASN A 288 3.13 -15.23 12.41
C ASN A 288 2.38 -16.28 11.58
N ALA A 289 1.11 -16.57 11.90
CA ALA A 289 0.28 -17.49 11.12
C ALA A 289 0.04 -16.99 9.69
N LEU A 290 -0.10 -15.68 9.49
CA LEU A 290 -0.19 -15.04 8.18
C LEU A 290 1.10 -15.24 7.38
N MET A 291 2.25 -14.97 7.99
CA MET A 291 3.55 -15.16 7.35
C MET A 291 3.80 -16.63 6.99
N ASP A 292 3.51 -17.55 7.91
CA ASP A 292 3.60 -19.00 7.67
C ASP A 292 2.70 -19.43 6.51
N ALA A 293 1.48 -18.90 6.44
CA ALA A 293 0.52 -19.17 5.37
C ALA A 293 1.01 -18.65 4.00
N VAL A 294 1.63 -17.47 3.95
CA VAL A 294 2.28 -16.95 2.75
C VAL A 294 3.41 -17.87 2.30
N CYS A 295 4.30 -18.26 3.21
CA CYS A 295 5.41 -19.19 2.93
C CYS A 295 4.91 -20.55 2.43
N GLN A 296 3.85 -21.08 3.04
CA GLN A 296 3.20 -22.32 2.58
C GLN A 296 2.63 -22.19 1.17
N GLY A 297 2.00 -21.06 0.86
CA GLY A 297 1.47 -20.77 -0.48
C GLY A 297 2.58 -20.68 -1.53
N LEU A 298 3.67 -19.97 -1.21
CA LEU A 298 4.86 -19.87 -2.07
C LEU A 298 5.46 -21.26 -2.35
N LYS A 299 5.63 -22.06 -1.30
CA LYS A 299 6.11 -23.45 -1.40
C LYS A 299 5.18 -24.34 -2.24
N ALA A 300 3.87 -24.19 -2.09
CA ALA A 300 2.89 -24.95 -2.87
C ALA A 300 2.92 -24.60 -4.36
N ARG A 301 3.26 -23.34 -4.69
CA ARG A 301 3.36 -22.83 -6.06
C ARG A 301 4.65 -23.22 -6.77
N GLY A 302 5.72 -23.48 -6.02
CA GLY A 302 7.02 -23.90 -6.56
C GLY A 302 7.63 -22.85 -7.49
N GLU A 303 8.30 -23.30 -8.56
CA GLU A 303 9.02 -22.43 -9.50
C GLU A 303 8.09 -21.54 -10.37
N CYS A 304 6.78 -21.81 -10.39
CA CYS A 304 5.79 -21.05 -11.17
C CYS A 304 5.27 -19.81 -10.43
N ASN A 305 6.16 -19.10 -9.72
CA ASN A 305 5.80 -17.93 -8.92
C ASN A 305 6.04 -16.61 -9.68
N THR A 306 4.95 -15.89 -9.98
CA THR A 306 5.00 -14.53 -10.54
C THR A 306 4.98 -13.45 -9.46
N LEU A 307 4.76 -13.83 -8.19
CA LEU A 307 4.63 -12.89 -7.08
C LEU A 307 6.02 -12.30 -6.78
N GLN A 308 6.14 -11.00 -6.99
CA GLN A 308 7.39 -10.26 -6.87
C GLN A 308 7.41 -9.35 -5.64
N SER A 309 6.26 -8.87 -5.18
CA SER A 309 6.16 -7.87 -4.10
C SER A 309 5.07 -8.26 -3.09
N ILE A 310 5.43 -8.31 -1.82
CA ILE A 310 4.51 -8.62 -0.71
C ILE A 310 4.62 -7.53 0.36
N TRP A 311 3.48 -6.98 0.76
CA TRP A 311 3.40 -5.94 1.79
C TRP A 311 2.65 -6.48 3.01
N LEU A 312 3.36 -6.56 4.13
CA LEU A 312 2.91 -7.15 5.39
C LEU A 312 3.21 -6.21 6.58
N ASP A 313 3.23 -4.91 6.32
CA ASP A 313 3.47 -3.89 7.34
C ASP A 313 2.42 -3.98 8.46
N GLN A 314 2.82 -3.73 9.70
CA GLN A 314 1.94 -3.61 10.87
C GLN A 314 1.05 -4.85 11.14
N ASN A 315 1.59 -6.06 11.03
CA ASN A 315 0.85 -7.30 11.33
C ASN A 315 1.29 -7.99 12.62
N GLY A 316 2.23 -7.40 13.37
CA GLY A 316 2.78 -8.00 14.58
C GLY A 316 3.70 -9.20 14.32
N ILE A 317 4.19 -9.38 13.10
CA ILE A 317 5.06 -10.51 12.73
C ILE A 317 6.33 -10.49 13.57
N GLU A 318 6.65 -11.60 14.20
CA GLU A 318 7.90 -11.81 14.93
C GLU A 318 8.92 -12.56 14.07
N SER A 319 10.19 -12.54 14.46
CA SER A 319 11.26 -13.28 13.78
C SER A 319 10.96 -14.77 13.59
N CYS A 320 10.19 -15.40 14.48
CA CYS A 320 9.84 -16.81 14.37
C CYS A 320 8.92 -17.10 13.16
N GLY A 321 8.04 -16.17 12.78
CA GLY A 321 7.17 -16.28 11.60
C GLY A 321 7.94 -16.24 10.28
N LEU A 322 9.17 -15.73 10.27
CA LEU A 322 10.05 -15.72 9.09
C LEU A 322 10.83 -17.03 8.91
N SER A 323 10.72 -17.99 9.84
CA SER A 323 11.53 -19.22 9.83
C SER A 323 11.29 -20.10 8.58
N LEU A 324 10.15 -19.96 7.93
CA LEU A 324 9.77 -20.68 6.71
C LEU A 324 10.08 -19.93 5.40
N LEU A 325 10.68 -18.74 5.45
CA LEU A 325 11.01 -17.90 4.29
C LEU A 325 12.22 -18.43 3.48
N ASP A 326 12.56 -19.72 3.61
CA ASP A 326 13.78 -20.33 3.07
C ASP A 326 13.83 -20.40 1.52
N GLN A 327 14.65 -21.31 0.96
CA GLN A 327 14.97 -21.45 -0.48
C GLN A 327 13.75 -21.61 -1.42
N HIS A 328 12.54 -21.66 -0.88
CA HIS A 328 11.28 -21.77 -1.62
C HIS A 328 10.62 -20.41 -1.95
N THR A 329 11.32 -19.28 -1.78
CA THR A 329 10.87 -17.92 -2.14
C THR A 329 11.23 -17.51 -3.57
N THR A 330 11.49 -18.46 -4.46
CA THR A 330 11.92 -18.20 -5.85
C THR A 330 10.97 -17.19 -6.52
N GLY A 331 11.53 -16.06 -6.97
CA GLY A 331 10.80 -14.99 -7.67
C GLY A 331 10.36 -13.80 -6.82
N LEU A 332 10.30 -13.93 -5.49
CA LEU A 332 9.99 -12.80 -4.60
C LEU A 332 11.19 -11.86 -4.54
N LYS A 333 10.97 -10.58 -4.88
CA LYS A 333 12.01 -9.54 -4.96
C LYS A 333 11.86 -8.49 -3.86
N GLU A 334 10.63 -8.17 -3.49
CA GLU A 334 10.32 -7.08 -2.56
C GLU A 334 9.48 -7.61 -1.40
N LEU A 335 9.88 -7.26 -0.18
CA LEU A 335 9.17 -7.62 1.04
C LEU A 335 9.12 -6.42 1.99
N HIS A 336 7.91 -5.94 2.26
CA HIS A 336 7.65 -4.85 3.20
C HIS A 336 7.12 -5.40 4.51
N LEU A 337 7.82 -5.10 5.59
CA LEU A 337 7.61 -5.60 6.95
C LEU A 337 7.73 -4.47 7.98
N ARG A 338 7.46 -3.23 7.62
CA ARG A 338 7.52 -2.07 8.51
C ARG A 338 6.55 -2.24 9.69
N GLY A 339 6.94 -1.81 10.90
CA GLY A 339 6.04 -1.81 12.06
C GLY A 339 5.69 -3.21 12.56
N ASN A 340 6.62 -4.16 12.47
CA ASN A 340 6.49 -5.50 13.01
C ASN A 340 7.44 -5.69 14.22
N ARG A 341 7.59 -6.92 14.71
CA ARG A 341 8.41 -7.26 15.90
C ARG A 341 9.60 -8.14 15.51
N ILE A 342 10.26 -7.78 14.41
CA ILE A 342 11.38 -8.54 13.84
C ILE A 342 12.69 -8.07 14.50
N ASP A 343 13.49 -9.01 14.99
CA ASP A 343 14.82 -8.79 15.57
C ASP A 343 15.95 -9.35 14.68
N ASP A 344 17.18 -9.35 15.19
CA ASP A 344 18.37 -9.84 14.47
C ASP A 344 18.25 -11.31 13.99
N THR A 345 17.44 -12.12 14.68
CA THR A 345 17.14 -13.49 14.23
C THR A 345 16.36 -13.46 12.92
N GLY A 346 15.41 -12.52 12.79
CA GLY A 346 14.63 -12.31 11.57
C GLY A 346 15.47 -11.77 10.42
N ALA A 347 16.40 -10.85 10.69
CA ALA A 347 17.39 -10.40 9.71
C ALA A 347 18.22 -11.57 9.15
N ASN A 348 18.59 -12.54 9.99
CA ASN A 348 19.29 -13.76 9.55
C ASN A 348 18.43 -14.63 8.63
N TYR A 349 17.13 -14.76 8.89
CA TYR A 349 16.24 -15.47 7.96
C TYR A 349 16.14 -14.75 6.61
N LEU A 350 15.95 -13.42 6.62
CA LEU A 350 15.86 -12.61 5.39
C LEU A 350 17.15 -12.65 4.57
N ALA A 351 18.32 -12.65 5.22
CA ALA A 351 19.62 -12.72 4.56
C ALA A 351 19.87 -14.05 3.81
N ARG A 352 19.08 -15.10 4.09
CA ARG A 352 19.14 -16.39 3.37
C ARG A 352 18.28 -16.40 2.10
N CYS A 353 17.46 -15.39 1.88
CA CYS A 353 16.59 -15.29 0.72
C CYS A 353 17.37 -14.71 -0.47
N GLU A 354 17.90 -15.58 -1.32
CA GLU A 354 18.76 -15.17 -2.45
C GLU A 354 18.01 -14.40 -3.56
N SER A 355 16.68 -14.46 -3.59
CA SER A 355 15.87 -13.73 -4.59
C SER A 355 15.49 -12.30 -4.17
N LEU A 356 15.53 -12.00 -2.87
CA LEU A 356 15.13 -10.69 -2.36
C LEU A 356 16.13 -9.61 -2.79
N GLN A 357 15.61 -8.50 -3.27
CA GLN A 357 16.36 -7.32 -3.72
C GLN A 357 16.00 -6.08 -2.93
N HIS A 358 14.79 -6.01 -2.38
CA HIS A 358 14.26 -4.89 -1.61
C HIS A 358 13.61 -5.41 -0.33
N VAL A 359 14.07 -4.91 0.81
CA VAL A 359 13.50 -5.23 2.11
C VAL A 359 13.28 -3.94 2.90
N GLU A 360 12.03 -3.70 3.31
CA GLU A 360 11.64 -2.59 4.17
C GLU A 360 11.31 -3.13 5.57
N LEU A 361 12.11 -2.76 6.55
CA LEU A 361 12.07 -3.22 7.94
C LEU A 361 11.95 -2.05 8.92
N GLY A 362 11.53 -0.86 8.50
CA GLY A 362 11.41 0.27 9.41
C GLY A 362 10.50 -0.02 10.61
N ALA A 363 10.76 0.60 11.77
CA ALA A 363 10.02 0.40 13.01
C ALA A 363 9.90 -1.08 13.40
N ASN A 364 11.05 -1.77 13.47
CA ASN A 364 11.18 -3.12 14.01
C ASN A 364 12.19 -3.10 15.19
N ASN A 365 12.70 -4.27 15.57
CA ASN A 365 13.62 -4.45 16.68
C ASN A 365 15.01 -4.95 16.22
N ILE A 366 15.43 -4.54 15.01
CA ILE A 366 16.73 -4.89 14.42
C ILE A 366 17.86 -4.11 15.11
N GLY A 367 18.86 -4.83 15.57
CA GLY A 367 20.08 -4.30 16.15
C GLY A 367 21.26 -4.31 15.18
N CYS A 368 22.45 -4.11 15.76
CA CYS A 368 23.71 -4.04 15.02
C CYS A 368 24.09 -5.34 14.33
N ASP A 369 23.82 -6.48 14.97
CA ASP A 369 24.11 -7.80 14.39
C ASP A 369 23.20 -8.08 13.19
N GLY A 370 21.94 -7.66 13.25
CA GLY A 370 21.00 -7.74 12.13
C GLY A 370 21.39 -6.81 10.98
N LEU A 371 21.78 -5.57 11.26
CA LEU A 371 22.35 -4.67 10.23
C LEU A 371 23.54 -5.34 9.53
N ALA A 372 24.53 -5.82 10.29
CA ALA A 372 25.72 -6.45 9.73
C ALA A 372 25.37 -7.68 8.88
N THR A 373 24.38 -8.46 9.32
CA THR A 373 23.87 -9.63 8.58
C THR A 373 23.24 -9.24 7.25
N LEU A 374 22.41 -8.20 7.22
CA LEU A 374 21.76 -7.70 6.00
C LEU A 374 22.78 -7.07 5.02
N LEU A 375 23.74 -6.30 5.53
CA LEU A 375 24.80 -5.70 4.71
C LEU A 375 25.69 -6.75 4.01
N GLY A 376 25.85 -7.92 4.65
CA GLY A 376 26.63 -9.04 4.12
C GLY A 376 25.95 -9.86 3.03
N THR A 377 24.70 -9.56 2.69
CA THR A 377 23.98 -10.26 1.62
C THR A 377 24.54 -9.89 0.23
N ASN A 378 24.34 -10.79 -0.74
CA ASN A 378 24.75 -10.60 -2.14
C ASN A 378 23.57 -10.40 -3.09
N SER A 379 22.34 -10.36 -2.57
CA SER A 379 21.09 -10.22 -3.33
C SER A 379 20.42 -8.86 -3.12
N LEU A 380 20.48 -8.31 -1.90
CA LEU A 380 19.80 -7.07 -1.55
C LEU A 380 20.45 -5.85 -2.21
N THR A 381 19.60 -4.99 -2.77
CA THR A 381 19.95 -3.71 -3.38
C THR A 381 19.38 -2.53 -2.58
N TYR A 382 18.26 -2.72 -1.89
CA TYR A 382 17.65 -1.76 -0.98
C TYR A 382 17.41 -2.41 0.38
N VAL A 383 17.80 -1.70 1.44
CA VAL A 383 17.53 -2.05 2.84
C VAL A 383 17.02 -0.82 3.57
N GLY A 384 15.74 -0.86 3.94
CA GLY A 384 15.09 0.16 4.78
C GLY A 384 15.05 -0.29 6.23
N LEU A 385 15.66 0.46 7.13
CA LEU A 385 15.78 0.14 8.56
C LEU A 385 15.38 1.33 9.45
N PHE A 386 14.68 2.33 8.89
CA PHE A 386 14.24 3.51 9.62
C PHE A 386 13.65 3.17 11.00
N SER A 387 14.06 3.85 12.07
CA SER A 387 13.52 3.65 13.42
C SER A 387 13.72 2.23 13.98
N ASN A 388 14.92 1.66 13.84
CA ASN A 388 15.36 0.42 14.51
C ASN A 388 16.49 0.71 15.52
N PRO A 389 16.67 -0.10 16.59
CA PRO A 389 17.72 0.12 17.59
C PRO A 389 19.13 -0.29 17.13
N ILE A 390 19.65 0.31 16.05
CA ILE A 390 20.94 -0.01 15.42
C ILE A 390 22.08 0.86 15.99
N ASN A 391 22.09 1.08 17.30
CA ASN A 391 23.09 1.94 17.94
C ASN A 391 24.28 1.15 18.48
N GLY A 392 25.43 1.81 18.64
CA GLY A 392 26.57 1.21 19.33
C GLY A 392 27.37 0.18 18.52
N PHE A 393 27.17 0.06 17.21
CA PHE A 393 28.01 -0.80 16.36
C PHE A 393 29.47 -0.32 16.23
N SER A 394 29.79 0.88 16.72
CA SER A 394 31.17 1.36 16.84
C SER A 394 31.90 0.92 18.10
N GLN A 395 31.23 0.23 19.03
CA GLN A 395 31.80 -0.14 20.33
C GLN A 395 31.59 -1.63 20.65
N ASP A 396 32.58 -2.27 21.27
CA ASP A 396 32.41 -3.62 21.83
C ASP A 396 31.75 -3.55 23.22
N GLN A 397 31.50 -4.71 23.83
CA GLN A 397 30.87 -4.80 25.16
C GLN A 397 31.69 -4.14 26.28
N ASP A 398 32.99 -3.90 26.04
CA ASP A 398 33.94 -3.28 26.97
C ASP A 398 34.18 -1.78 26.64
N GLY A 399 33.48 -1.22 25.65
CA GLY A 399 33.61 0.17 25.20
C GLY A 399 34.83 0.43 24.30
N GLY A 400 35.49 -0.62 23.81
CA GLY A 400 36.55 -0.56 22.82
C GLY A 400 36.01 -0.22 21.42
N LYS A 401 36.79 0.50 20.60
CA LYS A 401 36.38 0.83 19.22
C LYS A 401 36.36 -0.42 18.34
N VAL A 402 35.22 -0.69 17.71
CA VAL A 402 35.04 -1.78 16.74
C VAL A 402 35.14 -1.22 15.32
N GLU A 403 35.78 -1.98 14.43
CA GLU A 403 35.72 -1.72 12.99
C GLU A 403 34.62 -2.57 12.36
N LEU A 404 33.76 -1.93 11.58
CA LEU A 404 32.73 -2.64 10.82
C LEU A 404 33.39 -3.55 9.76
N PRO A 405 32.84 -4.75 9.53
CA PRO A 405 33.32 -5.63 8.46
C PRO A 405 33.24 -4.96 7.09
N ARG A 406 34.12 -5.37 6.17
CA ARG A 406 34.05 -4.94 4.77
C ARG A 406 33.14 -5.89 3.99
N PHE A 407 31.99 -5.41 3.58
CA PHE A 407 31.00 -6.18 2.81
C PHE A 407 31.24 -6.05 1.30
N LYS A 408 32.42 -6.47 0.84
CA LYS A 408 32.86 -6.29 -0.56
C LYS A 408 31.97 -6.95 -1.62
N ASN A 409 31.18 -7.95 -1.23
CA ASN A 409 30.25 -8.65 -2.13
C ASN A 409 28.84 -8.06 -2.10
N SER A 410 28.60 -7.03 -1.27
CA SER A 410 27.30 -6.41 -1.10
C SER A 410 26.83 -5.75 -2.39
N GLN A 411 25.55 -5.96 -2.73
CA GLN A 411 24.89 -5.33 -3.87
C GLN A 411 24.04 -4.12 -3.46
N ILE A 412 24.11 -3.70 -2.19
CA ILE A 412 23.28 -2.64 -1.63
C ILE A 412 23.65 -1.31 -2.30
N GLN A 413 22.63 -0.70 -2.90
CA GLN A 413 22.66 0.60 -3.56
C GLN A 413 22.02 1.68 -2.69
N SER A 414 21.02 1.32 -1.89
CA SER A 414 20.27 2.22 -1.02
C SER A 414 20.15 1.65 0.39
N LEU A 415 20.56 2.43 1.38
CA LEU A 415 20.46 2.07 2.80
C LEU A 415 19.80 3.22 3.56
N ASP A 416 18.66 2.95 4.18
CA ASP A 416 18.01 3.87 5.12
C ASP A 416 18.19 3.37 6.55
N ILE A 417 18.92 4.14 7.35
CA ILE A 417 19.15 3.93 8.79
C ILE A 417 18.77 5.20 9.57
N GLY A 418 17.76 5.93 9.10
CA GLY A 418 17.20 7.08 9.77
C GLY A 418 16.57 6.73 11.12
N GLY A 419 16.62 7.63 12.10
CA GLY A 419 15.98 7.45 13.41
C GLY A 419 16.43 6.22 14.20
N CYS A 420 17.61 5.67 13.92
CA CYS A 420 18.11 4.43 14.52
C CYS A 420 18.92 4.63 15.83
N GLY A 421 18.96 5.85 16.36
CA GLY A 421 19.76 6.19 17.54
C GLY A 421 21.27 6.16 17.29
N ILE A 422 21.69 6.38 16.05
CA ILE A 422 23.10 6.33 15.64
C ILE A 422 23.88 7.48 16.29
N SER A 423 24.92 7.15 17.04
CA SER A 423 25.80 8.13 17.68
C SER A 423 26.86 8.69 16.73
N LEU A 424 27.56 9.76 17.13
CA LEU A 424 28.69 10.29 16.34
C LEU A 424 29.77 9.24 16.10
N SER A 425 30.10 8.38 17.08
CA SER A 425 31.11 7.34 16.90
C SER A 425 30.66 6.25 15.92
N ASP A 426 29.36 5.98 15.85
CA ASP A 426 28.76 5.07 14.87
C ASP A 426 28.87 5.64 13.45
N VAL A 427 28.60 6.94 13.28
CA VAL A 427 28.82 7.64 12.00
C VAL A 427 30.28 7.59 11.59
N GLU A 428 31.22 7.86 12.50
CA GLU A 428 32.66 7.76 12.21
C GLU A 428 33.06 6.33 11.79
N ALA A 429 32.49 5.29 12.40
CA ALA A 429 32.74 3.91 12.03
C ALA A 429 32.17 3.57 10.64
N MET A 430 30.94 4.00 10.37
CA MET A 430 30.29 3.84 9.05
C MET A 430 31.08 4.57 7.96
N ALA A 431 31.46 5.82 8.20
CA ALA A 431 32.25 6.62 7.26
C ALA A 431 33.59 5.95 6.95
N ARG A 432 34.32 5.45 7.97
CA ARG A 432 35.56 4.69 7.76
C ARG A 432 35.33 3.46 6.89
N MET A 433 34.30 2.67 7.16
CA MET A 433 33.95 1.49 6.37
C MET A 433 33.65 1.86 4.90
N LEU A 434 32.92 2.94 4.65
CA LEU A 434 32.56 3.40 3.30
C LEU A 434 33.78 3.93 2.52
N LEU A 435 34.68 4.63 3.19
CA LEU A 435 35.94 5.11 2.62
C LEU A 435 36.90 3.97 2.26
N ASP A 436 36.77 2.85 2.95
CA ASP A 436 37.58 1.64 2.79
C ASP A 436 36.97 0.59 1.83
N ASP A 437 36.01 1.04 1.01
CA ASP A 437 35.31 0.23 0.01
C ASP A 437 34.55 -0.97 0.62
N GLY A 438 33.98 -0.75 1.82
CA GLY A 438 33.20 -1.75 2.54
C GLY A 438 31.80 -1.97 1.98
N LEU A 439 31.23 -0.99 1.28
CA LEU A 439 30.00 -1.12 0.50
C LEU A 439 30.23 -0.48 -0.89
N PRO A 440 30.76 -1.25 -1.86
CA PRO A 440 31.24 -0.68 -3.13
C PRO A 440 30.10 -0.12 -3.99
N ASN A 441 28.90 -0.70 -3.92
CA ASN A 441 27.77 -0.35 -4.77
C ASN A 441 26.82 0.70 -4.15
N LEU A 442 27.09 1.18 -2.93
CA LEU A 442 26.20 2.11 -2.25
C LEU A 442 26.18 3.46 -2.97
N THR A 443 24.98 3.96 -3.26
CA THR A 443 24.75 5.24 -3.95
C THR A 443 23.84 6.18 -3.17
N LEU A 444 23.02 5.65 -2.26
CA LEU A 444 22.13 6.42 -1.39
C LEU A 444 22.28 5.93 0.06
N LEU A 445 22.57 6.87 0.96
CA LEU A 445 22.63 6.64 2.39
C LEU A 445 21.73 7.66 3.10
N GLU A 446 20.66 7.17 3.73
CA GLU A 446 19.73 7.97 4.51
C GLU A 446 19.97 7.73 6.01
N MET A 447 20.23 8.81 6.75
CA MET A 447 20.55 8.80 8.18
C MET A 447 19.79 9.90 8.94
N GLY A 448 18.69 10.40 8.35
CA GLY A 448 17.90 11.48 8.92
C GLY A 448 17.35 11.13 10.31
N GLY A 449 17.19 12.12 11.18
CA GLY A 449 16.59 11.91 12.51
C GLY A 449 17.50 11.27 13.57
N ASN A 450 18.78 11.04 13.28
CA ASN A 450 19.76 10.56 14.26
C ASN A 450 20.54 11.70 14.96
N VAL A 451 20.77 12.82 14.26
CA VAL A 451 21.63 13.89 14.74
C VAL A 451 20.98 14.72 15.84
N GLU A 452 21.68 14.86 16.97
CA GLU A 452 21.36 15.82 18.02
C GLU A 452 21.96 17.21 17.71
N ASP A 453 21.32 18.28 18.20
CA ASP A 453 21.78 19.65 17.96
C ASP A 453 23.23 19.88 18.40
N LYS A 454 23.66 19.21 19.48
CA LYS A 454 25.03 19.32 20.02
C LYS A 454 26.11 18.73 19.10
N ASP A 455 25.74 17.75 18.27
CA ASP A 455 26.67 16.99 17.43
C ASP A 455 26.62 17.41 15.95
N MET A 456 25.80 18.42 15.61
CA MET A 456 25.54 18.82 14.23
C MET A 456 26.80 19.24 13.46
N GLU A 457 27.69 20.01 14.08
CA GLU A 457 28.96 20.44 13.45
C GLU A 457 29.91 19.26 13.23
N SER A 458 29.98 18.33 14.20
CA SER A 458 30.81 17.13 14.10
C SER A 458 30.32 16.19 13.00
N TRP A 459 29.00 15.97 12.90
CA TRP A 459 28.39 15.23 11.80
C TRP A 459 28.67 15.88 10.46
N GLU A 460 28.55 17.21 10.36
CA GLU A 460 28.85 17.93 9.12
C GLU A 460 30.28 17.70 8.66
N LEU A 461 31.26 17.70 9.58
CA LEU A 461 32.65 17.44 9.24
C LEU A 461 32.86 16.02 8.67
N VAL A 462 32.33 14.99 9.33
CA VAL A 462 32.45 13.60 8.85
C VAL A 462 31.75 13.40 7.50
N MET A 463 30.56 13.98 7.34
CA MET A 463 29.79 13.86 6.10
C MET A 463 30.43 14.62 4.93
N ASN A 464 31.07 15.77 5.19
CA ASN A 464 31.81 16.51 4.18
C ASN A 464 33.06 15.73 3.72
N GLU A 465 33.83 15.14 4.65
CA GLU A 465 34.96 14.27 4.28
C GLU A 465 34.51 13.10 3.41
N LEU A 466 33.41 12.44 3.82
CA LEU A 466 32.87 11.31 3.07
C LEU A 466 32.42 11.74 1.65
N LYS A 467 31.73 12.88 1.51
CA LYS A 467 31.31 13.42 0.20
C LYS A 467 32.48 13.82 -0.69
N GLU A 468 33.56 14.38 -0.13
CA GLU A 468 34.75 14.74 -0.90
C GLU A 468 35.47 13.51 -1.46
N ARG A 469 35.52 12.42 -0.68
CA ARG A 469 36.26 11.20 -1.04
C ARG A 469 35.41 10.18 -1.80
N ARG A 470 34.09 10.19 -1.61
CA ARG A 470 33.08 9.34 -2.27
C ARG A 470 31.92 10.20 -2.80
N PRO A 471 32.15 11.01 -3.85
CA PRO A 471 31.13 11.89 -4.43
C PRO A 471 30.01 11.12 -5.14
N ASP A 472 30.19 9.82 -5.35
CA ASP A 472 29.22 8.87 -5.89
C ASP A 472 28.09 8.51 -4.92
N ILE A 473 28.27 8.77 -3.61
CA ILE A 473 27.26 8.49 -2.58
C ILE A 473 26.45 9.77 -2.28
N HIS A 474 25.15 9.72 -2.53
CA HIS A 474 24.20 10.71 -2.04
C HIS A 474 23.87 10.44 -0.57
N ILE A 475 24.13 11.41 0.31
CA ILE A 475 23.94 11.26 1.75
C ILE A 475 22.92 12.27 2.26
N ALA A 476 21.80 11.75 2.76
CA ALA A 476 20.72 12.50 3.39
C ALA A 476 20.71 12.26 4.91
N TRP A 477 21.31 13.15 5.68
CA TRP A 477 21.46 12.99 7.13
C TRP A 477 20.86 14.14 7.96
N ARG A 478 20.53 15.26 7.31
CA ARG A 478 19.96 16.44 7.99
C ARG A 478 18.45 16.35 8.10
N ARG A 479 17.94 16.85 9.23
CA ARG A 479 16.53 17.13 9.45
C ARG A 479 16.10 18.26 8.50
N LEU A 480 15.27 18.00 7.49
CA LEU A 480 14.61 19.09 6.76
C LEU A 480 13.51 19.68 7.65
N ALA A 481 13.90 20.60 8.53
CA ALA A 481 13.00 21.26 9.48
C ALA A 481 11.83 22.03 8.82
N LYS A 482 11.85 22.25 7.50
CA LYS A 482 10.78 22.94 6.76
C LYS A 482 9.64 22.03 6.27
N GLU A 483 9.77 20.71 6.39
CA GLU A 483 8.74 19.76 5.94
C GLU A 483 7.89 19.19 7.09
N MET A 484 8.26 19.47 8.36
CA MET A 484 7.50 19.01 9.53
C MET A 484 6.13 19.67 9.70
N ASP A 485 5.93 20.90 9.20
CA ASP A 485 4.64 21.59 9.35
C ASP A 485 3.65 21.30 8.21
N SER A 486 4.10 20.72 7.08
CA SER A 486 3.26 20.45 5.92
C SER A 486 3.04 18.96 5.62
N ASN A 487 3.91 18.07 6.11
CA ASN A 487 3.76 16.62 5.99
C ASN A 487 3.74 15.96 7.38
N LYS A 488 2.75 16.36 8.20
CA LYS A 488 2.29 15.44 9.24
C LYS A 488 1.83 14.16 8.52
N PRO A 489 2.21 12.95 8.97
CA PRO A 489 1.55 11.74 8.49
C PRO A 489 0.04 11.99 8.64
N PRO A 490 -0.80 11.64 7.64
CA PRO A 490 -2.24 11.78 7.80
C PRO A 490 -2.58 11.08 9.12
N PHE A 491 -3.21 11.82 10.03
CA PHE A 491 -3.82 11.24 11.21
C PHE A 491 -4.58 10.01 10.72
N ILE A 492 -4.19 8.85 11.22
CA ILE A 492 -5.00 7.64 11.11
C ILE A 492 -6.31 8.01 11.83
N LYS A 493 -7.31 8.33 11.01
CA LYS A 493 -8.71 8.37 11.38
C LYS A 493 -9.37 7.25 10.62
#